data_AF-A0A2D9LM73-F1
#
_entry.id   AF-A0A2D9LM73-F1
#
_cell.length_a   1.000
_cell.length_b   1.000
_cell.length_c   1.000
_cell.angle_alpha   90.00
_cell.angle_beta   90.00
_cell.angle_gamma   90.00
#
_symmetry.space_group_name_H-M   'P 1'
#
loop_
_entity.id
_entity.type
_entity.pdbx_description
1 polymer ?
#
loop_
_entity_poly.entity_id
_entity_poly.type
_entity_poly.pdbx_seq_one_letter_code
_entity_poly.pdbx_strand_id
1 'polypeptide(L)'
;MVLTKADTKIDLMAHLMRRAGFGASREELEMRSQIGYEKTVEELLTPSSQDPVDRYQFLRYYPMWWKPGTMGGLGQAEWVWTMISTPAPLQEKMCLFYHNIFATGVAKVDHYDEIQDMIDMFRQKGLGNYKEILMEVAKSPAMIYWLDNNENHADSVNENWGRELLELFTMGVGNYTEADVRECSRAFTGWTLEHKLPRFHMGRWDWEFKFIPEDHDYTEKEFLGHSGNFDGEEVIDIILSKPATAQFIARHLYSFFVADEPQVPAWSVISPNDPEAVNFLADALITSDYHMGTVLKKLFKSEFFKEQRFSRVKNPTEVVISTLRLVGGTDRPSPETLDWTGQIAYMGQDLLNPPSVEGWHNGIEWINSGTLMKRTNFVSELISDTLRPGVRQIIDRIKIAGTNPADIVDACLDIMGPMEVSDQTRSELVDHSEKEGEFSWNTTGEERLIELLQLLVATREYQFA
;
A
#
# COMPACT_ATOMS: atom_id res chain seq x y z
N MET A 1 -30.76 6.81 22.37
CA MET A 1 -30.39 8.23 22.24
C MET A 1 -29.04 8.42 22.92
N VAL A 2 -27.97 8.32 22.11
CA VAL A 2 -26.57 8.76 22.28
C VAL A 2 -25.88 8.57 23.64
N LEU A 3 -25.16 7.46 23.79
CA LEU A 3 -23.97 7.24 24.65
C LEU A 3 -23.25 6.05 23.98
N THR A 4 -22.08 6.14 23.35
CA THR A 4 -20.83 6.87 23.61
C THR A 4 -20.46 7.78 22.43
N LYS A 5 -20.33 9.08 22.67
CA LYS A 5 -19.60 9.98 21.76
C LYS A 5 -18.12 9.72 22.00
N ALA A 6 -17.53 8.77 21.30
CA ALA A 6 -16.11 8.87 20.99
C ALA A 6 -15.87 10.27 20.39
N ASP A 7 -14.77 10.92 20.76
CA ASP A 7 -14.51 12.28 20.28
C ASP A 7 -14.41 12.23 18.75
N THR A 8 -15.40 12.81 18.04
CA THR A 8 -15.50 12.78 16.57
C THR A 8 -14.18 13.13 15.86
N LYS A 9 -13.30 13.87 16.54
CA LYS A 9 -11.94 14.19 16.09
C LYS A 9 -11.00 12.98 16.10
N ILE A 10 -11.03 12.16 17.16
CA ILE A 10 -10.21 10.95 17.28
C ILE A 10 -10.66 9.92 16.25
N ASP A 11 -11.96 9.73 16.05
CA ASP A 11 -12.46 8.78 15.04
C ASP A 11 -12.01 9.17 13.63
N LEU A 12 -12.11 10.47 13.32
CA LEU A 12 -11.67 10.99 12.05
C LEU A 12 -10.15 10.88 11.86
N MET A 13 -9.38 11.11 12.94
CA MET A 13 -7.93 10.92 12.93
C MET A 13 -7.56 9.44 12.77
N ALA A 14 -8.29 8.53 13.41
CA ALA A 14 -8.10 7.09 13.29
C ALA A 14 -8.35 6.63 11.86
N HIS A 15 -9.42 7.14 11.22
CA HIS A 15 -9.68 6.92 9.80
C HIS A 15 -8.52 7.38 8.93
N LEU A 16 -8.04 8.62 9.11
CA LEU A 16 -6.88 9.13 8.38
C LEU A 16 -5.66 8.23 8.56
N MET A 17 -5.31 7.86 9.80
CA MET A 17 -4.13 7.04 10.07
C MET A 17 -4.26 5.59 9.55
N ARG A 18 -5.47 5.03 9.48
CA ARG A 18 -5.71 3.74 8.81
C ARG A 18 -5.51 3.80 7.30
N ARG A 19 -5.84 4.93 6.65
CA ARG A 19 -5.78 5.06 5.17
C ARG A 19 -4.46 5.64 4.66
N ALA A 20 -3.97 6.70 5.30
CA ALA A 20 -2.73 7.39 4.96
C ALA A 20 -1.50 6.82 5.70
N GLY A 21 -1.70 5.90 6.64
CA GLY A 21 -0.63 5.15 7.28
C GLY A 21 -0.96 3.67 7.43
N PHE A 22 -0.52 3.07 8.53
CA PHE A 22 -0.81 1.68 8.89
C PHE A 22 -1.58 1.63 10.22
N GLY A 23 -2.47 2.59 10.47
CA GLY A 23 -3.07 2.80 11.78
C GLY A 23 -2.12 3.50 12.77
N ALA A 24 -2.61 3.74 13.97
CA ALA A 24 -1.90 4.43 15.04
C ALA A 24 -2.42 3.94 16.40
N SER A 25 -1.56 3.99 17.42
CA SER A 25 -1.96 3.68 18.80
C SER A 25 -2.90 4.75 19.35
N ARG A 26 -3.65 4.44 20.42
CA ARG A 26 -4.54 5.42 21.05
C ARG A 26 -3.80 6.70 21.50
N GLU A 27 -2.58 6.55 21.99
CA GLU A 27 -1.74 7.69 22.41
C GLU A 27 -1.35 8.58 21.22
N GLU A 28 -0.94 7.98 20.10
CA GLU A 28 -0.61 8.71 18.89
C GLU A 28 -1.85 9.43 18.33
N LEU A 29 -3.02 8.79 18.36
CA LEU A 29 -4.28 9.42 17.93
C LEU A 29 -4.66 10.62 18.80
N GLU A 30 -4.50 10.52 20.13
CA GLU A 30 -4.75 11.62 21.06
C GLU A 30 -3.79 12.80 20.80
N MET A 31 -2.50 12.52 20.60
CA MET A 31 -1.49 13.52 20.27
C MET A 31 -1.81 14.23 18.94
N ARG A 32 -2.07 13.47 17.87
CA ARG A 32 -2.38 14.04 16.55
C ARG A 32 -3.73 14.79 16.55
N SER A 33 -4.71 14.32 17.33
CA SER A 33 -5.99 15.03 17.50
C SER A 33 -5.81 16.41 18.16
N GLN A 34 -4.86 16.54 19.09
CA GLN A 34 -4.49 17.84 19.68
C GLN A 34 -3.79 18.77 18.68
N ILE A 35 -2.94 18.23 17.79
CA ILE A 35 -2.28 18.99 16.73
C ILE A 35 -3.30 19.51 15.71
N GLY A 36 -4.27 18.67 15.33
CA GLY A 36 -5.36 18.98 14.42
C GLY A 36 -5.21 18.28 13.06
N TYR A 37 -6.35 17.93 12.47
CA TYR A 37 -6.44 17.11 11.25
C TYR A 37 -5.63 17.67 10.07
N GLU A 38 -5.80 18.95 9.76
CA GLU A 38 -5.18 19.58 8.60
C GLU A 38 -3.65 19.64 8.71
N LYS A 39 -3.13 19.84 9.92
CA LYS A 39 -1.70 19.84 10.19
C LYS A 39 -1.12 18.43 10.10
N THR A 40 -1.83 17.42 10.61
CA THR A 40 -1.43 16.02 10.44
C THR A 40 -1.37 15.63 8.97
N VAL A 41 -2.36 16.04 8.15
CA VAL A 41 -2.31 15.81 6.69
C VAL A 41 -1.07 16.47 6.06
N GLU A 42 -0.71 17.68 6.49
CA GLU A 42 0.46 18.39 5.96
C GLU A 42 1.79 17.73 6.39
N GLU A 43 1.87 17.24 7.63
CA GLU A 43 3.01 16.47 8.13
C GLU A 43 3.20 15.15 7.35
N LEU A 44 2.11 14.40 7.12
CA LEU A 44 2.14 13.14 6.36
C LEU A 44 2.63 13.34 4.93
N LEU A 45 2.29 14.48 4.31
CA LEU A 45 2.72 14.84 2.95
C LEU A 45 4.14 15.43 2.90
N THR A 46 4.81 15.59 4.05
CA THR A 46 6.16 16.16 4.15
C THR A 46 7.10 15.17 4.83
N PRO A 47 7.45 14.03 4.19
CA PRO A 47 8.31 13.03 4.81
C PRO A 47 9.71 13.57 5.17
N SER A 48 10.18 14.60 4.45
CA SER A 48 11.46 15.26 4.74
C SER A 48 11.53 16.00 6.07
N SER A 49 10.38 16.26 6.73
CA SER A 49 10.36 16.82 8.07
C SER A 49 10.48 15.77 9.17
N GLN A 50 10.65 14.50 8.81
CA GLN A 50 10.64 13.36 9.71
C GLN A 50 11.94 12.58 9.57
N ASP A 51 12.45 12.05 10.68
CA ASP A 51 13.69 11.28 10.64
C ASP A 51 13.47 9.95 9.91
N PRO A 52 14.20 9.67 8.82
CA PRO A 52 14.04 8.42 8.10
C PRO A 52 14.50 7.24 8.97
N VAL A 53 13.93 6.06 8.71
CA VAL A 53 14.36 4.80 9.35
C VAL A 53 15.85 4.56 9.05
N ASP A 54 16.65 4.25 10.08
CA ASP A 54 18.04 3.81 9.88
C ASP A 54 18.05 2.41 9.26
N ARG A 55 17.96 2.31 7.93
CA ARG A 55 18.04 1.05 7.19
C ARG A 55 19.36 0.32 7.44
N TYR A 56 20.43 1.03 7.78
CA TYR A 56 21.70 0.40 8.17
C TYR A 56 21.61 -0.30 9.52
N GLN A 57 20.67 0.07 10.40
CA GLN A 57 20.39 -0.71 11.60
C GLN A 57 19.97 -2.13 11.21
N PHE A 58 19.03 -2.27 10.28
CA PHE A 58 18.60 -3.58 9.78
C PHE A 58 19.77 -4.36 9.17
N LEU A 59 20.58 -3.69 8.33
CA LEU A 59 21.76 -4.29 7.72
C LEU A 59 22.80 -4.79 8.74
N ARG A 60 23.00 -4.07 9.86
CA ARG A 60 23.95 -4.48 10.92
C ARG A 60 23.52 -5.79 11.60
N TYR A 61 22.21 -6.04 11.72
CA TYR A 61 21.67 -7.29 12.27
C TYR A 61 21.62 -8.40 11.22
N TYR A 62 21.35 -8.04 9.96
CA TYR A 62 21.20 -8.99 8.86
C TYR A 62 22.03 -8.59 7.63
N PRO A 63 23.37 -8.75 7.64
CA PRO A 63 24.24 -8.29 6.54
C PRO A 63 23.95 -8.93 5.18
N MET A 64 23.37 -10.13 5.16
CA MET A 64 22.96 -10.84 3.94
C MET A 64 21.89 -10.10 3.13
N TRP A 65 21.31 -9.04 3.68
CA TRP A 65 20.31 -8.19 3.04
C TRP A 65 20.86 -7.15 2.09
N TRP A 66 22.16 -6.83 2.15
CA TRP A 66 22.73 -5.84 1.24
C TRP A 66 22.55 -6.24 -0.22
N LYS A 67 22.65 -7.55 -0.50
CA LYS A 67 22.33 -8.17 -1.79
C LYS A 67 21.76 -9.57 -1.52
N PRO A 68 20.45 -9.71 -1.27
CA PRO A 68 19.85 -10.98 -0.89
C PRO A 68 19.82 -11.98 -2.06
N GLY A 69 20.14 -11.53 -3.28
CA GLY A 69 20.28 -12.40 -4.44
C GLY A 69 18.95 -13.06 -4.79
N THR A 70 18.86 -14.39 -4.64
CA THR A 70 17.61 -15.17 -4.84
C THR A 70 17.12 -15.84 -3.55
N MET A 71 17.67 -15.45 -2.39
CA MET A 71 17.26 -16.04 -1.12
C MET A 71 15.85 -15.57 -0.77
N GLY A 72 14.85 -16.44 -0.97
CA GLY A 72 13.44 -16.13 -0.72
C GLY A 72 13.19 -15.63 0.71
N GLY A 73 12.33 -14.61 0.85
CA GLY A 73 11.97 -13.99 2.13
C GLY A 73 12.94 -12.91 2.62
N LEU A 74 14.20 -12.93 2.16
CA LEU A 74 15.20 -11.91 2.49
C LEU A 74 15.12 -10.66 1.61
N GLY A 75 14.19 -10.58 0.66
CA GLY A 75 13.98 -9.37 -0.14
C GLY A 75 12.98 -8.40 0.50
N GLN A 76 11.96 -8.93 1.18
CA GLN A 76 10.78 -8.17 1.62
C GLN A 76 10.90 -7.58 3.03
N ALA A 77 11.54 -8.29 3.94
CA ALA A 77 11.63 -8.00 5.38
C ALA A 77 12.26 -6.65 5.77
N GLU A 78 13.22 -6.10 5.04
CA GLU A 78 13.72 -4.74 5.28
C GLU A 78 12.62 -3.73 4.98
N TRP A 79 11.87 -3.92 3.90
CA TRP A 79 10.74 -3.06 3.60
C TRP A 79 9.62 -3.22 4.63
N VAL A 80 9.32 -4.46 5.07
CA VAL A 80 8.39 -4.73 6.18
C VAL A 80 8.86 -4.04 7.46
N TRP A 81 10.14 -4.13 7.79
CA TRP A 81 10.71 -3.47 8.95
C TRP A 81 10.61 -1.95 8.86
N THR A 82 10.90 -1.39 7.68
CA THR A 82 10.76 0.04 7.40
C THR A 82 9.30 0.49 7.54
N MET A 83 8.33 -0.28 7.05
CA MET A 83 6.89 0.01 7.23
C MET A 83 6.45 -0.04 8.70
N ILE A 84 7.01 -0.94 9.51
CA ILE A 84 6.74 -1.00 10.96
C ILE A 84 7.31 0.24 11.65
N SER A 85 8.54 0.63 11.31
CA SER A 85 9.34 1.61 12.05
C SER A 85 9.16 3.05 11.63
N THR A 86 8.70 3.28 10.40
CA THR A 86 8.73 4.62 9.81
C THR A 86 7.86 5.60 10.59
N PRO A 87 8.37 6.81 10.88
CA PRO A 87 7.52 7.90 11.34
C PRO A 87 6.68 8.49 10.21
N ALA A 88 7.09 8.30 8.94
CA ALA A 88 6.45 8.84 7.73
C ALA A 88 5.67 7.76 6.94
N PRO A 89 4.56 7.23 7.48
CA PRO A 89 3.91 6.04 6.93
C PRO A 89 3.25 6.29 5.57
N LEU A 90 2.88 7.52 5.24
CA LEU A 90 2.32 7.84 3.91
C LEU A 90 3.32 7.58 2.80
N GLN A 91 4.62 7.78 3.05
CA GLN A 91 5.67 7.53 2.07
C GLN A 91 5.70 6.04 1.67
N GLU A 92 5.66 5.13 2.64
CA GLU A 92 5.60 3.69 2.37
C GLU A 92 4.26 3.24 1.81
N LYS A 93 3.16 3.90 2.21
CA LYS A 93 1.84 3.67 1.60
C LYS A 93 1.84 4.01 0.11
N MET A 94 2.54 5.06 -0.29
CA MET A 94 2.75 5.38 -1.71
C MET A 94 3.65 4.34 -2.40
N CYS A 95 4.69 3.83 -1.74
CA CYS A 95 5.47 2.72 -2.29
C CYS A 95 4.59 1.48 -2.55
N LEU A 96 3.70 1.11 -1.62
CA LEU A 96 2.75 0.01 -1.82
C LEU A 96 1.75 0.30 -2.95
N PHE A 97 1.26 1.53 -3.04
CA PHE A 97 0.37 1.97 -4.12
C PHE A 97 1.02 1.80 -5.49
N TYR A 98 2.24 2.32 -5.66
CA TYR A 98 2.97 2.22 -6.93
C TYR A 98 3.38 0.80 -7.24
N HIS A 99 3.84 0.04 -6.26
CA HIS A 99 4.21 -1.37 -6.47
C HIS A 99 3.00 -2.25 -6.83
N ASN A 100 1.78 -1.84 -6.45
CA ASN A 100 0.56 -2.48 -6.90
C ASN A 100 0.20 -2.13 -8.35
N ILE A 101 0.48 -0.92 -8.82
CA ILE A 101 0.17 -0.48 -10.19
C ILE A 101 1.24 -0.93 -11.15
N PHE A 102 2.49 -0.57 -10.88
CA PHE A 102 3.67 -0.95 -11.65
C PHE A 102 4.17 -2.32 -11.19
N ALA A 103 3.32 -3.32 -11.36
CA ALA A 103 3.58 -4.67 -10.91
C ALA A 103 4.89 -5.18 -11.52
N THR A 104 5.86 -5.55 -10.67
CA THR A 104 7.12 -6.17 -11.09
C THR A 104 7.52 -7.23 -10.08
N GLY A 105 7.70 -8.46 -10.55
CA GLY A 105 7.86 -9.63 -9.69
C GLY A 105 9.23 -10.29 -9.77
N VAL A 106 9.76 -10.65 -8.60
CA VAL A 106 11.03 -11.37 -8.49
C VAL A 106 10.99 -12.74 -9.17
N ALA A 107 9.80 -13.34 -9.32
CA ALA A 107 9.66 -14.62 -10.03
C ALA A 107 10.17 -14.59 -11.48
N LYS A 108 10.07 -13.46 -12.19
CA LYS A 108 10.63 -13.27 -13.53
C LYS A 108 11.97 -12.53 -13.47
N VAL A 109 12.03 -11.40 -12.76
CA VAL A 109 13.25 -10.58 -12.69
C VAL A 109 14.43 -11.36 -12.09
N ASP A 110 14.14 -12.28 -11.17
CA ASP A 110 15.12 -13.13 -10.49
C ASP A 110 16.23 -12.25 -9.84
N HIS A 111 15.86 -11.07 -9.34
CA HIS A 111 16.77 -10.10 -8.71
C HIS A 111 15.99 -9.21 -7.74
N TYR A 112 16.14 -9.40 -6.43
CA TYR A 112 15.43 -8.58 -5.44
C TYR A 112 15.90 -7.13 -5.44
N ASP A 113 17.21 -6.89 -5.60
CA ASP A 113 17.79 -5.55 -5.51
C ASP A 113 17.18 -4.58 -6.55
N GLU A 114 17.01 -5.01 -7.81
CA GLU A 114 16.39 -4.18 -8.86
C GLU A 114 14.95 -3.76 -8.53
N ILE A 115 14.20 -4.61 -7.83
CA ILE A 115 12.83 -4.28 -7.41
C ILE A 115 12.88 -3.38 -6.18
N GLN A 116 13.81 -3.61 -5.25
CA GLN A 116 14.03 -2.73 -4.09
C GLN A 116 14.47 -1.32 -4.52
N ASP A 117 15.34 -1.19 -5.53
CA ASP A 117 15.73 0.09 -6.11
C ASP A 117 14.52 0.83 -6.70
N MET A 118 13.59 0.09 -7.32
CA MET A 118 12.32 0.66 -7.76
C MET A 118 11.44 1.12 -6.58
N ILE A 119 11.38 0.37 -5.49
CA ILE A 119 10.70 0.79 -4.23
C ILE A 119 11.37 2.04 -3.65
N ASP A 120 12.70 2.11 -3.66
CA ASP A 120 13.47 3.27 -3.18
C ASP A 120 13.22 4.49 -4.05
N MET A 121 13.10 4.32 -5.38
CA MET A 121 12.67 5.37 -6.30
C MET A 121 11.26 5.86 -5.97
N PHE A 122 10.30 4.97 -5.74
CA PHE A 122 8.94 5.35 -5.30
C PHE A 122 8.98 6.10 -3.98
N ARG A 123 9.84 5.71 -3.04
CA ARG A 123 10.00 6.42 -1.77
C ARG A 123 10.49 7.85 -1.97
N GLN A 124 11.49 8.03 -2.85
CA GLN A 124 12.10 9.33 -3.11
C GLN A 124 11.18 10.28 -3.90
N LYS A 125 10.48 9.75 -4.92
CA LYS A 125 9.76 10.55 -5.92
C LYS A 125 8.23 10.45 -5.82
N GLY A 126 7.71 9.51 -5.03
CA GLY A 126 6.29 9.11 -5.03
C GLY A 126 5.28 10.21 -4.67
N LEU A 127 5.69 11.26 -3.95
CA LEU A 127 4.84 12.41 -3.63
C LEU A 127 5.00 13.58 -4.62
N GLY A 128 5.93 13.47 -5.56
CA GLY A 128 6.25 14.48 -6.57
C GLY A 128 5.36 14.39 -7.81
N ASN A 129 5.96 14.63 -8.99
CA ASN A 129 5.26 14.63 -10.27
C ASN A 129 5.14 13.20 -10.82
N TYR A 130 3.94 12.78 -11.20
CA TYR A 130 3.69 11.45 -11.75
C TYR A 130 4.43 11.18 -13.07
N LYS A 131 4.66 12.20 -13.92
CA LYS A 131 5.47 12.06 -15.14
C LYS A 131 6.86 11.54 -14.82
N GLU A 132 7.48 12.08 -13.78
CA GLU A 132 8.81 11.67 -13.35
C GLU A 132 8.80 10.20 -12.91
N ILE A 133 7.78 9.79 -12.14
CA ILE A 133 7.62 8.39 -11.71
C ILE A 133 7.48 7.47 -12.92
N LEU A 134 6.62 7.81 -13.87
CA LEU A 134 6.41 7.00 -15.07
C LEU A 134 7.68 6.89 -15.92
N MET A 135 8.46 7.98 -16.01
CA MET A 135 9.75 8.00 -16.69
C MET A 135 10.79 7.10 -16.02
N GLU A 136 10.89 7.17 -14.69
CA GLU A 136 11.80 6.31 -13.92
C GLU A 136 11.38 4.84 -13.98
N VAL A 137 10.09 4.54 -13.99
CA VAL A 137 9.59 3.17 -14.21
C VAL A 137 9.97 2.69 -15.61
N ALA A 138 9.79 3.51 -16.64
CA ALA A 138 10.17 3.15 -18.01
C ALA A 138 11.67 2.89 -18.18
N LYS A 139 12.52 3.55 -17.38
CA LYS A 139 13.98 3.36 -17.34
C LYS A 139 14.42 2.32 -16.30
N SER A 140 13.51 1.80 -15.49
CA SER A 140 13.85 0.84 -14.43
C SER A 140 14.32 -0.49 -15.03
N PRO A 141 15.52 -0.99 -14.66
CA PRO A 141 16.01 -2.26 -15.18
C PRO A 141 15.09 -3.44 -14.88
N ALA A 142 14.48 -3.45 -13.70
CA ALA A 142 13.48 -4.43 -13.30
C ALA A 142 12.27 -4.41 -14.23
N MET A 143 11.74 -3.22 -14.57
CA MET A 143 10.57 -3.08 -15.43
C MET A 143 10.88 -3.44 -16.89
N ILE A 144 12.01 -2.98 -17.41
CA ILE A 144 12.49 -3.28 -18.77
C ILE A 144 12.57 -4.80 -18.98
N TYR A 145 13.08 -5.53 -18.00
CA TYR A 145 13.14 -6.99 -18.06
C TYR A 145 11.77 -7.65 -17.80
N TRP A 146 10.97 -7.10 -16.88
CA TRP A 146 9.65 -7.61 -16.55
C TRP A 146 8.69 -7.60 -17.73
N LEU A 147 8.76 -6.58 -18.59
CA LEU A 147 7.92 -6.43 -19.78
C LEU A 147 8.69 -6.61 -21.10
N ASP A 148 9.84 -7.28 -21.04
CA ASP A 148 10.63 -7.69 -22.21
C ASP A 148 11.01 -6.55 -23.17
N ASN A 149 11.10 -5.30 -22.68
CA ASN A 149 11.51 -4.17 -23.51
C ASN A 149 12.99 -4.28 -23.91
N ASN A 150 13.79 -5.07 -23.18
CA ASN A 150 15.14 -5.42 -23.62
C ASN A 150 15.18 -6.26 -24.92
N GLU A 151 14.05 -6.77 -25.38
CA GLU A 151 13.86 -7.47 -26.67
C GLU A 151 13.10 -6.61 -27.69
N ASN A 152 12.89 -5.31 -27.41
CA ASN A 152 12.17 -4.39 -28.29
C ASN A 152 13.14 -3.65 -29.23
N HIS A 153 13.20 -4.11 -30.47
CA HIS A 153 14.16 -3.66 -31.48
C HIS A 153 13.46 -2.93 -32.63
N ALA A 154 14.15 -2.01 -33.32
CA ALA A 154 13.57 -1.27 -34.44
C ALA A 154 13.05 -2.17 -35.57
N ASP A 155 13.70 -3.32 -35.81
CA ASP A 155 13.30 -4.30 -36.82
C ASP A 155 12.39 -5.42 -36.28
N SER A 156 12.22 -5.50 -34.95
CA SER A 156 11.39 -6.48 -34.26
C SER A 156 10.74 -5.85 -33.02
N VAL A 157 9.65 -5.13 -33.25
CA VAL A 157 8.92 -4.41 -32.20
C VAL A 157 8.26 -5.39 -31.24
N ASN A 158 8.52 -5.24 -29.93
CA ASN A 158 7.85 -5.97 -28.86
C ASN A 158 6.75 -5.09 -28.24
N GLU A 159 5.50 -5.55 -28.33
CA GLU A 159 4.33 -4.80 -27.90
C GLU A 159 4.06 -4.84 -26.39
N ASN A 160 4.77 -5.67 -25.62
CA ASN A 160 4.44 -5.94 -24.22
C ASN A 160 4.48 -4.66 -23.35
N TRP A 161 5.63 -3.95 -23.31
CA TRP A 161 5.74 -2.68 -22.58
C TRP A 161 4.72 -1.63 -23.06
N GLY A 162 4.59 -1.42 -24.38
CA GLY A 162 3.66 -0.43 -24.92
C GLY A 162 2.20 -0.75 -24.58
N ARG A 163 1.81 -2.03 -24.61
CA ARG A 163 0.47 -2.48 -24.23
C ARG A 163 0.20 -2.21 -22.77
N GLU A 164 1.06 -2.68 -21.86
CA GLU A 164 0.83 -2.51 -20.42
C GLU A 164 0.90 -1.04 -19.99
N LEU A 165 1.77 -0.23 -20.63
CA LEU A 165 1.83 1.20 -20.39
C LEU A 165 0.47 1.87 -20.64
N LEU A 166 -0.20 1.56 -21.75
CA LEU A 166 -1.51 2.12 -22.08
C LEU A 166 -2.63 1.44 -21.28
N GLU A 167 -2.59 0.12 -21.13
CA GLU A 167 -3.66 -0.71 -20.60
C GLU A 167 -3.75 -0.68 -19.08
N LEU A 168 -2.66 -0.99 -18.38
CA LEU A 168 -2.67 -1.23 -16.94
C LEU A 168 -2.04 -0.08 -16.14
N PHE A 169 -1.18 0.73 -16.75
CA PHE A 169 -0.43 1.75 -16.02
C PHE A 169 -0.99 3.17 -16.20
N THR A 170 -1.66 3.47 -17.32
CA THR A 170 -2.05 4.86 -17.61
C THR A 170 -3.49 5.06 -18.04
N MET A 171 -4.02 4.43 -19.10
CA MET A 171 -5.30 4.85 -19.70
C MET A 171 -6.44 3.85 -19.51
N GLY A 172 -6.16 2.56 -19.31
CA GLY A 172 -7.20 1.54 -19.28
C GLY A 172 -7.68 1.16 -20.68
N VAL A 173 -8.14 -0.10 -20.79
CA VAL A 173 -8.74 -0.65 -22.01
C VAL A 173 -9.86 0.24 -22.56
N GLY A 174 -9.87 0.45 -23.87
CA GLY A 174 -10.93 1.18 -24.59
C GLY A 174 -10.60 2.65 -24.89
N ASN A 175 -9.44 3.14 -24.44
CA ASN A 175 -9.00 4.53 -24.66
C ASN A 175 -7.90 4.68 -25.73
N TYR A 176 -7.51 3.58 -26.37
CA TYR A 176 -6.48 3.49 -27.41
C TYR A 176 -6.85 2.39 -28.42
N THR A 177 -6.15 2.37 -29.55
CA THR A 177 -6.28 1.34 -30.58
C THR A 177 -5.08 0.39 -30.58
N GLU A 178 -5.20 -0.78 -31.23
CA GLU A 178 -4.05 -1.66 -31.45
C GLU A 178 -2.91 -0.99 -32.25
N ALA A 179 -3.24 -0.03 -33.12
CA ALA A 179 -2.22 0.78 -33.78
C ALA A 179 -1.44 1.63 -32.76
N ASP A 180 -2.13 2.26 -31.81
CA ASP A 180 -1.49 3.05 -30.75
C ASP A 180 -0.56 2.20 -29.88
N VAL A 181 -0.91 0.93 -29.60
CA VAL A 181 -0.02 0.00 -28.87
C VAL A 181 1.29 -0.19 -29.61
N ARG A 182 1.21 -0.48 -30.91
CA ARG A 182 2.40 -0.70 -31.75
C ARG A 182 3.25 0.57 -31.85
N GLU A 183 2.62 1.73 -32.05
CA GLU A 183 3.30 3.02 -32.18
C GLU A 183 3.95 3.46 -30.86
N CYS A 184 3.28 3.19 -29.73
CA CYS A 184 3.86 3.34 -28.40
C CYS A 184 5.11 2.47 -28.24
N SER A 185 5.02 1.17 -28.58
CA SER A 185 6.18 0.27 -28.50
C SER A 185 7.34 0.67 -29.40
N ARG A 186 7.07 1.16 -30.62
CA ARG A 186 8.10 1.69 -31.52
C ARG A 186 8.89 2.84 -30.87
N ALA A 187 8.25 3.69 -30.08
CA ALA A 187 8.90 4.80 -29.39
C ALA A 187 9.85 4.37 -28.25
N PHE A 188 9.71 3.14 -27.74
CA PHE A 188 10.59 2.57 -26.71
C PHE A 188 11.64 1.59 -27.26
N THR A 189 11.77 1.47 -28.59
CA THR A 189 12.84 0.67 -29.21
C THR A 189 14.22 1.20 -28.84
N GLY A 190 15.19 0.30 -28.65
CA GLY A 190 16.55 0.65 -28.22
C GLY A 190 16.71 0.97 -26.72
N TRP A 191 15.61 1.02 -25.93
CA TRP A 191 15.68 1.12 -24.47
C TRP A 191 15.90 -0.28 -23.88
N THR A 192 17.11 -0.54 -23.40
CA THR A 192 17.52 -1.87 -22.97
C THR A 192 18.42 -1.80 -21.73
N LEU A 193 19.06 -2.92 -21.41
CA LEU A 193 19.97 -3.07 -20.27
C LEU A 193 21.43 -3.10 -20.76
N GLU A 194 22.34 -2.61 -19.92
CA GLU A 194 23.76 -2.90 -20.09
C GLU A 194 24.04 -4.42 -20.06
N HIS A 195 25.19 -4.81 -20.64
CA HIS A 195 25.61 -6.20 -20.63
C HIS A 195 25.80 -6.69 -19.20
N LYS A 196 24.96 -7.64 -18.80
CA LYS A 196 24.99 -8.24 -17.46
C LYS A 196 26.28 -9.04 -17.27
N LEU A 197 27.04 -8.71 -16.23
CA LEU A 197 28.17 -9.52 -15.81
C LEU A 197 27.69 -10.91 -15.33
N PRO A 198 28.40 -12.00 -15.67
CA PRO A 198 28.02 -13.34 -15.20
C PRO A 198 28.00 -13.41 -13.66
N ARG A 199 27.02 -14.13 -13.12
CA ARG A 199 26.82 -14.31 -11.66
C ARG A 199 27.99 -15.02 -10.95
N PHE A 200 28.88 -15.68 -11.69
CA PHE A 200 29.88 -16.59 -11.12
C PHE A 200 30.88 -15.86 -10.21
N HIS A 201 31.13 -16.45 -9.04
CA HIS A 201 32.13 -16.08 -8.02
C HIS A 201 31.87 -14.81 -7.18
N MET A 202 31.11 -13.82 -7.66
CA MET A 202 30.94 -12.51 -6.98
C MET A 202 29.49 -12.14 -6.65
N GLY A 203 28.51 -12.98 -6.99
CA GLY A 203 27.09 -12.68 -6.78
C GLY A 203 26.49 -11.92 -7.96
N ARG A 204 25.36 -11.24 -7.74
CA ARG A 204 24.69 -10.46 -8.78
C ARG A 204 25.21 -9.03 -8.80
N TRP A 205 25.30 -8.51 -10.02
CA TRP A 205 25.65 -7.12 -10.30
C TRP A 205 24.39 -6.35 -10.60
N ASP A 206 24.40 -5.08 -10.21
CA ASP A 206 23.29 -4.17 -10.44
C ASP A 206 23.12 -3.98 -11.95
N TRP A 207 21.88 -3.88 -12.39
CA TRP A 207 21.57 -3.67 -13.80
C TRP A 207 21.48 -2.18 -14.07
N GLU A 208 21.98 -1.78 -15.23
CA GLU A 208 21.97 -0.38 -15.64
C GLU A 208 21.14 -0.23 -16.91
N PHE A 209 20.32 0.81 -16.93
CA PHE A 209 19.60 1.24 -18.13
C PHE A 209 20.58 1.70 -19.21
N LYS A 210 20.28 1.34 -20.46
CA LYS A 210 21.01 1.81 -21.63
C LYS A 210 20.07 2.08 -22.79
N PHE A 211 20.21 3.27 -23.38
CA PHE A 211 19.63 3.55 -24.69
C PHE A 211 20.66 3.25 -25.79
N ILE A 212 20.25 2.48 -26.80
CA ILE A 212 21.04 2.18 -28.00
C ILE A 212 20.41 2.95 -29.18
N PRO A 213 20.99 4.09 -29.57
CA PRO A 213 20.43 4.92 -30.64
C PRO A 213 20.30 4.17 -31.96
N GLU A 214 21.21 3.25 -32.28
CA GLU A 214 21.21 2.52 -33.55
C GLU A 214 20.09 1.48 -33.66
N ASP A 215 19.50 1.09 -32.54
CA ASP A 215 18.42 0.11 -32.42
C ASP A 215 17.05 0.77 -32.21
N HIS A 216 17.00 2.11 -32.28
CA HIS A 216 15.78 2.88 -32.17
C HIS A 216 15.16 3.17 -33.54
N ASP A 217 13.83 3.06 -33.62
CA ASP A 217 13.05 3.42 -34.80
C ASP A 217 12.74 4.92 -34.85
N TYR A 218 13.50 5.67 -35.67
CA TYR A 218 13.31 7.11 -35.91
C TYR A 218 12.31 7.43 -37.04
N THR A 219 11.53 6.46 -37.51
CA THR A 219 10.52 6.75 -38.53
C THR A 219 9.27 7.38 -37.89
N GLU A 220 8.50 8.10 -38.71
CA GLU A 220 7.30 8.81 -38.27
C GLU A 220 6.28 7.83 -37.65
N LYS A 221 5.59 8.32 -36.60
CA LYS A 221 4.63 7.58 -35.79
C LYS A 221 3.33 8.37 -35.75
N GLU A 222 2.20 7.67 -35.81
CA GLU A 222 0.88 8.24 -35.56
C GLU A 222 0.36 7.68 -34.24
N PHE A 223 0.38 8.49 -33.18
CA PHE A 223 0.05 8.04 -31.84
C PHE A 223 -0.99 8.94 -31.20
N LEU A 224 -2.14 8.37 -30.83
CA LEU A 224 -3.26 9.03 -30.16
C LEU A 224 -3.69 10.35 -30.83
N GLY A 225 -3.66 10.38 -32.16
CA GLY A 225 -4.03 11.54 -32.99
C GLY A 225 -2.93 12.58 -33.19
N HIS A 226 -1.69 12.30 -32.76
CA HIS A 226 -0.51 13.11 -33.03
C HIS A 226 0.39 12.41 -34.05
N SER A 227 1.02 13.16 -34.95
CA SER A 227 1.99 12.64 -35.92
C SER A 227 3.36 13.26 -35.66
N GLY A 228 4.40 12.44 -35.62
CA GLY A 228 5.77 12.90 -35.36
C GLY A 228 6.75 11.75 -35.19
N ASN A 229 8.04 12.07 -35.09
CA ASN A 229 9.07 11.09 -34.76
C ASN A 229 9.25 11.01 -33.24
N PHE A 230 8.25 10.44 -32.55
CA PHE A 230 8.23 10.43 -31.09
C PHE A 230 9.21 9.41 -30.50
N ASP A 231 9.89 9.81 -29.43
CA ASP A 231 10.58 8.92 -28.50
C ASP A 231 9.72 8.56 -27.28
N GLY A 232 10.25 7.73 -26.37
CA GLY A 232 9.54 7.30 -25.17
C GLY A 232 9.16 8.45 -24.23
N GLU A 233 9.92 9.56 -24.22
CA GLU A 233 9.61 10.73 -23.39
C GLU A 233 8.41 11.52 -23.97
N GLU A 234 8.42 11.74 -25.27
CA GLU A 234 7.33 12.43 -25.97
C GLU A 234 6.03 11.61 -25.98
N VAL A 235 6.12 10.28 -26.09
CA VAL A 235 4.94 9.40 -25.96
C VAL A 235 4.33 9.48 -24.56
N ILE A 236 5.13 9.52 -23.50
CA ILE A 236 4.64 9.72 -22.13
C ILE A 236 3.92 11.08 -22.01
N ASP A 237 4.44 12.14 -22.62
CA ASP A 237 3.77 13.44 -22.64
C ASP A 237 2.41 13.41 -23.35
N ILE A 238 2.33 12.71 -24.49
CA ILE A 238 1.07 12.55 -25.22
C ILE A 238 0.06 11.76 -24.37
N ILE A 239 0.49 10.69 -23.68
CA ILE A 239 -0.37 9.90 -22.79
C ILE A 239 -0.92 10.76 -21.65
N LEU A 240 -0.07 11.54 -20.97
CA LEU A 240 -0.48 12.41 -19.86
C LEU A 240 -1.37 13.58 -20.31
N SER A 241 -1.33 13.94 -21.60
CA SER A 241 -2.26 14.94 -22.14
C SER A 241 -3.71 14.44 -22.26
N LYS A 242 -3.94 13.12 -22.20
CA LYS A 242 -5.27 12.54 -22.36
C LYS A 242 -6.07 12.56 -21.05
N PRO A 243 -7.33 13.04 -21.06
CA PRO A 243 -8.19 13.00 -19.87
C PRO A 243 -8.39 11.58 -19.30
N ALA A 244 -8.36 10.55 -20.16
CA ALA A 244 -8.45 9.16 -19.75
C ALA A 244 -7.36 8.77 -18.74
N THR A 245 -6.15 9.30 -18.90
CA THR A 245 -5.03 9.04 -17.98
C THR A 245 -5.28 9.59 -16.59
N ALA A 246 -5.80 10.83 -16.50
CA ALA A 246 -6.17 11.41 -15.21
C ALA A 246 -7.29 10.61 -14.51
N GLN A 247 -8.29 10.16 -15.28
CA GLN A 247 -9.40 9.35 -14.77
C GLN A 247 -8.93 7.99 -14.22
N PHE A 248 -8.05 7.32 -14.96
CA PHE A 248 -7.52 6.02 -14.57
C PHE A 248 -6.70 6.10 -13.27
N ILE A 249 -5.76 7.05 -13.19
CA ILE A 249 -4.94 7.25 -11.99
C ILE A 249 -5.81 7.70 -10.80
N ALA A 250 -6.79 8.58 -11.04
CA ALA A 250 -7.74 8.99 -10.01
C ALA A 250 -8.54 7.83 -9.44
N ARG A 251 -8.98 6.89 -10.28
CA ARG A 251 -9.70 5.69 -9.84
C ARG A 251 -8.81 4.75 -9.03
N HIS A 252 -7.54 4.60 -9.40
CA HIS A 252 -6.56 3.88 -8.58
C HIS A 252 -6.37 4.52 -7.20
N LEU A 253 -6.22 5.86 -7.14
CA LEU A 253 -6.11 6.58 -5.88
C LEU A 253 -7.36 6.40 -5.00
N TYR A 254 -8.55 6.47 -5.61
CA TYR A 254 -9.81 6.24 -4.92
C TYR A 254 -9.89 4.80 -4.37
N SER A 255 -9.59 3.81 -5.20
CA SER A 255 -9.58 2.38 -4.83
C SER A 255 -8.63 2.10 -3.65
N PHE A 256 -7.44 2.70 -3.67
CA PHE A 256 -6.44 2.48 -2.63
C PHE A 256 -6.74 3.24 -1.33
N PHE A 257 -7.12 4.52 -1.40
CA PHE A 257 -7.24 5.39 -0.22
C PHE A 257 -8.65 5.59 0.32
N VAL A 258 -9.70 5.34 -0.46
CA VAL A 258 -11.09 5.65 -0.07
C VAL A 258 -11.92 4.38 0.15
N ALA A 259 -12.28 3.66 -0.91
CA ALA A 259 -13.22 2.54 -0.84
C ALA A 259 -12.88 1.47 -1.88
N ASP A 260 -13.37 0.24 -1.67
CA ASP A 260 -13.20 -0.84 -2.64
C ASP A 260 -13.85 -0.48 -3.99
N GLU A 261 -13.17 -0.88 -5.08
CA GLU A 261 -13.61 -0.72 -6.47
C GLU A 261 -13.58 -2.09 -7.16
N PRO A 262 -14.33 -2.29 -8.26
CA PRO A 262 -14.12 -3.42 -9.17
C PRO A 262 -12.64 -3.54 -9.58
N GLN A 263 -12.18 -4.74 -9.96
CA GLN A 263 -10.81 -4.93 -10.44
C GLN A 263 -10.58 -4.22 -11.77
N VAL A 264 -9.32 -3.83 -12.05
CA VAL A 264 -8.91 -3.03 -13.22
C VAL A 264 -9.43 -3.58 -14.56
N PRO A 265 -9.40 -4.91 -14.83
CA PRO A 265 -9.90 -5.44 -16.11
C PRO A 265 -11.38 -5.15 -16.39
N ALA A 266 -12.17 -4.88 -15.34
CA ALA A 266 -13.59 -4.57 -15.47
C ALA A 266 -13.87 -3.07 -15.68
N TRP A 267 -12.87 -2.20 -15.60
CA TRP A 267 -13.07 -0.74 -15.60
C TRP A 267 -13.56 -0.17 -16.94
N SER A 268 -13.31 -0.87 -18.04
CA SER A 268 -13.83 -0.52 -19.37
C SER A 268 -15.34 -0.70 -19.51
N VAL A 269 -15.95 -1.51 -18.64
CA VAL A 269 -17.38 -1.87 -18.70
C VAL A 269 -18.15 -1.56 -17.42
N ILE A 270 -17.47 -1.38 -16.28
CA ILE A 270 -18.07 -1.02 -14.99
C ILE A 270 -17.58 0.38 -14.58
N SER A 271 -18.53 1.31 -14.46
CA SER A 271 -18.26 2.66 -13.95
C SER A 271 -17.76 2.66 -12.50
N PRO A 272 -17.03 3.70 -12.06
CA PRO A 272 -16.64 3.84 -10.65
C PRO A 272 -17.83 3.82 -9.71
N ASN A 273 -17.64 3.33 -8.48
CA ASN A 273 -18.69 3.35 -7.46
C ASN A 273 -19.06 4.78 -7.05
N ASP A 274 -18.08 5.70 -7.10
CA ASP A 274 -18.28 7.14 -6.89
C ASP A 274 -17.63 7.94 -8.05
N PRO A 275 -18.36 8.16 -9.16
CA PRO A 275 -17.84 8.91 -10.30
C PRO A 275 -17.51 10.37 -9.97
N GLU A 276 -18.21 10.99 -9.01
CA GLU A 276 -17.98 12.39 -8.64
C GLU A 276 -16.64 12.55 -7.91
N ALA A 277 -16.33 11.65 -6.97
CA ALA A 277 -15.05 11.62 -6.29
C ALA A 277 -13.88 11.34 -7.25
N VAL A 278 -14.04 10.39 -8.19
CA VAL A 278 -13.02 10.10 -9.20
C VAL A 278 -12.79 11.31 -10.12
N ASN A 279 -13.85 11.96 -10.59
CA ASN A 279 -13.74 13.18 -11.40
C ASN A 279 -13.05 14.32 -10.64
N PHE A 280 -13.38 14.51 -9.36
CA PHE A 280 -12.74 15.51 -8.51
C PHE A 280 -11.22 15.29 -8.39
N LEU A 281 -10.78 14.03 -8.27
CA LEU A 281 -9.36 13.68 -8.23
C LEU A 281 -8.69 13.79 -9.60
N ALA A 282 -9.38 13.44 -10.69
CA ALA A 282 -8.88 13.60 -12.05
C ALA A 282 -8.64 15.08 -12.40
N ASP A 283 -9.58 15.95 -12.04
CA ASP A 283 -9.42 17.40 -12.19
C ASP A 283 -8.26 17.93 -11.34
N ALA A 284 -8.06 17.37 -10.14
CA ALA A 284 -6.92 17.70 -9.30
C ALA A 284 -5.58 17.29 -9.95
N LEU A 285 -5.50 16.12 -10.59
CA LEU A 285 -4.32 15.68 -11.33
C LEU A 285 -4.02 16.66 -12.46
N ILE A 286 -5.00 16.94 -13.33
CA ILE A 286 -4.82 17.83 -14.49
C ILE A 286 -4.41 19.25 -14.04
N THR A 287 -5.12 19.82 -13.05
CA THR A 287 -4.85 21.20 -12.61
C THR A 287 -3.53 21.37 -11.85
N SER A 288 -2.99 20.30 -11.28
CA SER A 288 -1.72 20.31 -10.57
C SER A 288 -0.55 19.79 -11.40
N ASP A 289 -0.76 19.60 -12.71
CA ASP A 289 0.24 18.98 -13.60
C ASP A 289 0.75 17.64 -13.06
N TYR A 290 -0.19 16.80 -12.64
CA TYR A 290 0.02 15.46 -12.07
C TYR A 290 0.92 15.43 -10.81
N HIS A 291 0.89 16.48 -9.98
CA HIS A 291 1.59 16.48 -8.70
C HIS A 291 0.84 15.68 -7.61
N MET A 292 1.35 14.49 -7.28
CA MET A 292 0.68 13.50 -6.42
C MET A 292 0.42 14.02 -5.01
N GLY A 293 1.39 14.69 -4.37
CA GLY A 293 1.19 15.29 -3.05
C GLY A 293 0.04 16.31 -2.99
N THR A 294 -0.18 17.07 -4.07
CA THR A 294 -1.27 18.04 -4.17
C THR A 294 -2.63 17.35 -4.28
N VAL A 295 -2.69 16.26 -5.05
CA VAL A 295 -3.91 15.45 -5.21
C VAL A 295 -4.26 14.73 -3.91
N LEU A 296 -3.29 14.11 -3.25
CA LEU A 296 -3.48 13.47 -1.94
C LEU A 296 -3.93 14.48 -0.87
N LYS A 297 -3.38 15.71 -0.89
CA LYS A 297 -3.85 16.80 -0.01
C LYS A 297 -5.34 17.10 -0.20
N LYS A 298 -5.80 17.15 -1.46
CA LYS A 298 -7.23 17.35 -1.77
C LYS A 298 -8.06 16.13 -1.38
N LEU A 299 -7.57 14.92 -1.64
CA LEU A 299 -8.22 13.65 -1.28
C LEU A 299 -8.49 13.58 0.22
N PHE A 300 -7.45 13.69 1.05
CA PHE A 300 -7.59 13.55 2.50
C PHE A 300 -8.41 14.67 3.14
N LYS A 301 -8.50 15.85 2.51
CA LYS A 301 -9.32 16.96 3.03
C LYS A 301 -10.77 16.94 2.52
N SER A 302 -11.10 16.09 1.55
CA SER A 302 -12.44 16.00 0.96
C SER A 302 -13.46 15.40 1.93
N GLU A 303 -14.74 15.76 1.77
CA GLU A 303 -15.80 15.20 2.62
C GLU A 303 -16.08 13.73 2.29
N PHE A 304 -16.05 13.33 1.01
CA PHE A 304 -16.23 11.92 0.61
C PHE A 304 -15.19 11.01 1.29
N PHE A 305 -13.94 11.46 1.46
CA PHE A 305 -12.93 10.69 2.19
C PHE A 305 -13.27 10.55 3.67
N LYS A 306 -13.73 11.62 4.33
CA LYS A 306 -14.04 11.64 5.77
C LYS A 306 -15.28 10.82 6.11
N GLU A 307 -16.22 10.72 5.18
CA GLU A 307 -17.49 9.99 5.31
C GLU A 307 -17.34 8.47 5.05
N GLN A 308 -16.46 8.06 4.13
CA GLN A 308 -16.26 6.66 3.73
C GLN A 308 -15.40 5.86 4.72
N ARG A 309 -15.94 5.61 5.92
CA ARG A 309 -15.28 4.81 6.97
C ARG A 309 -15.60 3.32 6.83
N PHE A 310 -14.61 2.46 7.02
CA PHE A 310 -14.77 1.00 6.93
C PHE A 310 -15.31 0.51 5.58
N SER A 311 -15.13 1.29 4.51
CA SER A 311 -15.60 0.99 3.15
C SER A 311 -14.57 0.21 2.30
N ARG A 312 -13.44 -0.21 2.89
CA ARG A 312 -12.40 -0.99 2.20
C ARG A 312 -11.89 -2.12 3.08
N VAL A 313 -11.69 -3.29 2.50
CA VAL A 313 -10.97 -4.39 3.15
C VAL A 313 -9.48 -4.04 3.29
N LYS A 314 -8.90 -4.24 4.48
CA LYS A 314 -7.45 -4.11 4.71
C LYS A 314 -6.68 -5.12 3.85
N ASN A 315 -5.72 -4.66 3.07
CA ASN A 315 -4.83 -5.59 2.38
C ASN A 315 -3.95 -6.34 3.42
N PRO A 316 -3.37 -7.51 3.06
CA PRO A 316 -2.55 -8.28 3.98
C PRO A 316 -1.40 -7.50 4.65
N THR A 317 -0.71 -6.64 3.90
CA THR A 317 0.36 -5.80 4.46
C THR A 317 -0.18 -4.87 5.54
N GLU A 318 -1.32 -4.22 5.31
CA GLU A 318 -1.94 -3.35 6.30
C GLU A 318 -2.33 -4.10 7.57
N VAL A 319 -2.87 -5.32 7.48
CA VAL A 319 -3.19 -6.12 8.67
C VAL A 319 -1.94 -6.40 9.49
N VAL A 320 -0.87 -6.87 8.85
CA VAL A 320 0.36 -7.26 9.54
C VAL A 320 1.04 -6.04 10.15
N ILE A 321 1.27 -4.99 9.35
CA ILE A 321 1.99 -3.80 9.80
C ILE A 321 1.19 -3.03 10.86
N SER A 322 -0.14 -2.88 10.69
CA SER A 322 -0.97 -2.18 11.68
C SER A 322 -1.01 -2.89 13.02
N THR A 323 -1.07 -4.23 13.00
CA THR A 323 -1.03 -5.03 14.23
C THR A 323 0.31 -4.88 14.93
N LEU A 324 1.43 -5.00 14.21
CA LEU A 324 2.77 -4.87 14.79
C LEU A 324 3.03 -3.47 15.36
N ARG A 325 2.53 -2.42 14.72
CA ARG A 325 2.58 -1.05 15.25
C ARG A 325 1.70 -0.86 16.48
N LEU A 326 0.54 -1.53 16.53
CA LEU A 326 -0.39 -1.46 17.66
C LEU A 326 0.16 -2.17 18.90
N VAL A 327 0.69 -3.39 18.74
CA VAL A 327 1.21 -4.19 19.88
C VAL A 327 2.61 -3.76 20.28
N GLY A 328 3.40 -3.19 19.37
CA GLY A 328 4.79 -2.80 19.62
C GLY A 328 5.70 -3.99 19.91
N GLY A 329 6.84 -3.72 20.58
CA GLY A 329 7.86 -4.74 20.85
C GLY A 329 8.72 -5.04 19.62
N THR A 330 8.78 -4.10 18.68
CA THR A 330 9.49 -4.25 17.41
C THR A 330 10.70 -3.32 17.31
N ASP A 331 11.10 -2.58 18.35
CA ASP A 331 12.13 -1.51 18.32
C ASP A 331 13.50 -1.88 17.71
N ARG A 332 13.78 -3.16 17.51
CA ARG A 332 14.99 -3.66 16.87
C ARG A 332 14.63 -4.75 15.86
N PRO A 333 15.40 -4.83 14.74
CA PRO A 333 15.33 -5.97 13.85
C PRO A 333 15.45 -7.29 14.61
N SER A 334 14.53 -8.22 14.34
CA SER A 334 14.47 -9.53 14.97
C SER A 334 14.25 -10.63 13.93
N PRO A 335 14.58 -11.91 14.24
CA PRO A 335 14.38 -13.00 13.29
C PRO A 335 12.90 -13.15 12.87
N GLU A 336 11.98 -12.74 13.74
CA GLU A 336 10.53 -12.72 13.50
C GLU A 336 10.13 -11.84 12.31
N THR A 337 10.97 -10.88 11.91
CA THR A 337 10.68 -10.03 10.74
C THR A 337 10.54 -10.89 9.48
N LEU A 338 11.32 -11.97 9.36
CA LEU A 338 11.18 -12.93 8.26
C LEU A 338 9.85 -13.68 8.33
N ASP A 339 9.46 -14.11 9.53
CA ASP A 339 8.18 -14.80 9.72
C ASP A 339 7.01 -13.87 9.35
N TRP A 340 7.08 -12.58 9.69
CA TRP A 340 6.07 -11.59 9.33
C TRP A 340 5.95 -11.39 7.81
N THR A 341 7.07 -11.41 7.06
CA THR A 341 6.98 -11.39 5.59
C THR A 341 6.20 -12.60 5.06
N GLY A 342 6.48 -13.78 5.62
CA GLY A 342 5.74 -15.01 5.32
C GLY A 342 4.25 -14.87 5.62
N GLN A 343 3.87 -14.25 6.75
CA GLN A 343 2.46 -14.02 7.09
C GLN A 343 1.74 -13.15 6.06
N ILE A 344 2.38 -12.09 5.56
CA ILE A 344 1.80 -11.25 4.49
C ILE A 344 1.58 -12.08 3.21
N ALA A 345 2.57 -12.89 2.82
CA ALA A 345 2.47 -13.76 1.66
C ALA A 345 1.38 -14.84 1.82
N TYR A 346 1.27 -15.49 2.99
CA TYR A 346 0.24 -16.50 3.27
C TYR A 346 -1.18 -15.93 3.29
N MET A 347 -1.32 -14.62 3.49
CA MET A 347 -2.58 -13.89 3.40
C MET A 347 -2.88 -13.39 1.97
N GLY A 348 -1.96 -13.59 1.02
CA GLY A 348 -2.15 -13.39 -0.42
C GLY A 348 -1.28 -12.31 -1.07
N GLN A 349 -0.49 -11.55 -0.30
CA GLN A 349 0.27 -10.40 -0.83
C GLN A 349 1.79 -10.62 -0.67
N ASP A 350 2.38 -11.44 -1.54
CA ASP A 350 3.83 -11.67 -1.55
C ASP A 350 4.58 -10.42 -2.06
N LEU A 351 5.02 -9.55 -1.15
CA LEU A 351 5.70 -8.30 -1.50
C LEU A 351 6.89 -8.54 -2.44
N LEU A 352 7.15 -7.58 -3.34
CA LEU A 352 8.14 -7.71 -4.43
C LEU A 352 7.85 -8.83 -5.44
N ASN A 353 6.68 -9.47 -5.36
CA ASN A 353 6.30 -10.58 -6.22
C ASN A 353 4.79 -10.60 -6.52
N PRO A 354 4.25 -9.54 -7.16
CA PRO A 354 2.86 -9.54 -7.61
C PRO A 354 2.58 -10.75 -8.52
N PRO A 355 1.36 -11.32 -8.46
CA PRO A 355 1.02 -12.56 -9.15
C PRO A 355 0.94 -12.41 -10.68
N SER A 356 0.68 -11.21 -11.18
CA SER A 356 0.59 -10.90 -12.61
C SER A 356 0.96 -9.42 -12.87
N VAL A 357 0.95 -9.02 -14.14
CA VAL A 357 1.11 -7.62 -14.57
C VAL A 357 -0.01 -6.69 -14.06
N GLU A 358 -1.16 -7.26 -13.67
CA GLU A 358 -2.29 -6.51 -13.10
C GLU A 358 -2.06 -6.12 -11.62
N GLY A 359 -0.98 -6.61 -11.00
CA GLY A 359 -0.70 -6.39 -9.58
C GLY A 359 -1.52 -7.29 -8.67
N TRP A 360 -1.93 -6.77 -7.51
CA TRP A 360 -2.83 -7.47 -6.61
C TRP A 360 -4.26 -6.97 -6.74
N HIS A 361 -5.20 -7.91 -6.69
CA HIS A 361 -6.62 -7.59 -6.58
C HIS A 361 -6.94 -7.00 -5.20
N ASN A 362 -7.97 -6.16 -5.14
CA ASN A 362 -8.39 -5.48 -3.91
C ASN A 362 -9.71 -6.02 -3.35
N GLY A 363 -10.07 -5.54 -2.15
CA GLY A 363 -11.36 -5.78 -1.53
C GLY A 363 -11.58 -7.21 -1.03
N ILE A 364 -12.77 -7.75 -1.30
CA ILE A 364 -13.22 -9.01 -0.71
C ILE A 364 -12.40 -10.23 -1.15
N GLU A 365 -11.63 -10.13 -2.24
CA GLU A 365 -10.75 -11.20 -2.72
C GLU A 365 -9.62 -11.53 -1.73
N TRP A 366 -9.29 -10.61 -0.83
CA TRP A 366 -8.39 -10.87 0.30
C TRP A 366 -8.98 -11.80 1.35
N ILE A 367 -10.29 -12.02 1.35
CA ILE A 367 -11.04 -12.75 2.38
C ILE A 367 -11.62 -14.04 1.79
N ASN A 368 -10.96 -15.15 2.08
CA ASN A 368 -11.50 -16.50 1.93
C ASN A 368 -11.36 -17.27 3.26
N SER A 369 -11.91 -18.48 3.35
CA SER A 369 -11.89 -19.27 4.59
C SER A 369 -10.47 -19.51 5.13
N GLY A 370 -9.48 -19.66 4.25
CA GLY A 370 -8.08 -19.85 4.62
C GLY A 370 -7.41 -18.55 5.08
N THR A 371 -7.50 -17.48 4.28
CA THR A 371 -6.84 -16.20 4.58
C THR A 371 -7.47 -15.51 5.78
N LEU A 372 -8.80 -15.59 5.96
CA LEU A 372 -9.47 -15.04 7.13
C LEU A 372 -8.96 -15.68 8.43
N MET A 373 -8.85 -17.01 8.45
CA MET A 373 -8.31 -17.72 9.61
C MET A 373 -6.86 -17.32 9.90
N LYS A 374 -6.03 -17.16 8.86
CA LYS A 374 -4.64 -16.69 9.02
C LYS A 374 -4.57 -15.28 9.60
N ARG A 375 -5.39 -14.36 9.09
CA ARG A 375 -5.50 -12.97 9.57
C ARG A 375 -5.91 -12.95 11.04
N THR A 376 -7.00 -13.64 11.39
CA THR A 376 -7.49 -13.69 12.77
C THR A 376 -6.47 -14.31 13.72
N ASN A 377 -5.84 -15.43 13.35
CA ASN A 377 -4.84 -16.08 14.20
C ASN A 377 -3.62 -15.19 14.43
N PHE A 378 -3.11 -14.53 13.39
CA PHE A 378 -1.96 -13.63 13.50
C PHE A 378 -2.23 -12.49 14.49
N VAL A 379 -3.37 -11.81 14.35
CA VAL A 379 -3.71 -10.69 15.24
C VAL A 379 -4.02 -11.18 16.66
N SER A 380 -4.75 -12.29 16.78
CA SER A 380 -5.10 -12.91 18.06
C SER A 380 -3.88 -13.37 18.86
N GLU A 381 -2.86 -13.93 18.18
CA GLU A 381 -1.60 -14.33 18.80
C GLU A 381 -0.86 -13.11 19.36
N LEU A 382 -0.68 -12.07 18.54
CA LEU A 382 0.07 -10.87 18.95
C LEU A 382 -0.64 -10.04 20.01
N ILE A 383 -1.97 -9.91 19.95
CA ILE A 383 -2.74 -9.13 20.94
C ILE A 383 -2.82 -9.84 22.30
N SER A 384 -2.63 -11.16 22.33
CA SER A 384 -2.62 -11.95 23.56
C SER A 384 -1.29 -11.93 24.32
N ASP A 385 -0.23 -11.47 23.67
CA ASP A 385 1.10 -11.38 24.27
C ASP A 385 1.22 -10.14 25.17
N THR A 386 0.98 -10.33 26.46
CA THR A 386 1.02 -9.27 27.48
C THR A 386 2.43 -8.72 27.75
N LEU A 387 3.47 -9.37 27.24
CA LEU A 387 4.84 -8.86 27.33
C LEU A 387 5.08 -7.72 26.33
N ARG A 388 4.23 -7.58 25.31
CA ARG A 388 4.33 -6.50 24.34
C ARG A 388 3.87 -5.17 24.95
N PRO A 389 4.65 -4.09 24.77
CA PRO A 389 4.39 -2.82 25.43
C PRO A 389 3.04 -2.20 25.03
N GLY A 390 2.64 -2.32 23.76
CA GLY A 390 1.35 -1.81 23.28
C GLY A 390 0.17 -2.57 23.86
N VAL A 391 0.27 -3.90 23.99
CA VAL A 391 -0.76 -4.74 24.64
C VAL A 391 -0.92 -4.34 26.11
N ARG A 392 0.19 -4.15 26.83
CA ARG A 392 0.15 -3.69 28.22
C ARG A 392 -0.53 -2.32 28.36
N GLN A 393 -0.20 -1.38 27.47
CA GLN A 393 -0.84 -0.06 27.45
C GLN A 393 -2.36 -0.14 27.17
N ILE A 394 -2.78 -1.02 26.24
CA ILE A 394 -4.19 -1.27 25.95
C ILE A 394 -4.90 -1.77 27.21
N ILE A 395 -4.35 -2.80 27.86
CA ILE A 395 -4.89 -3.36 29.11
C ILE A 395 -5.00 -2.28 30.18
N ASP A 396 -3.93 -1.52 30.43
CA ASP A 396 -3.91 -0.51 31.48
C ASP A 396 -4.90 0.63 31.22
N ARG A 397 -5.11 1.02 29.96
CA ARG A 397 -6.13 2.01 29.59
C ARG A 397 -7.55 1.47 29.76
N ILE A 398 -7.82 0.23 29.37
CA ILE A 398 -9.16 -0.38 29.50
C ILE A 398 -9.55 -0.56 30.97
N LYS A 399 -8.60 -0.90 31.84
CA LYS A 399 -8.86 -1.01 33.29
C LYS A 399 -9.44 0.25 33.93
N ILE A 400 -9.16 1.42 33.35
CA ILE A 400 -9.67 2.71 33.83
C ILE A 400 -11.19 2.81 33.63
N ALA A 401 -11.76 2.10 32.64
CA ALA A 401 -13.19 2.11 32.33
C ALA A 401 -14.06 1.42 33.40
N GLY A 402 -13.47 0.74 34.39
CA GLY A 402 -14.18 0.15 35.53
C GLY A 402 -14.17 -1.37 35.49
N THR A 403 -15.28 -2.00 35.89
CA THR A 403 -15.44 -3.47 35.98
C THR A 403 -16.69 -3.99 35.27
N ASN A 404 -17.58 -3.10 34.82
CA ASN A 404 -18.82 -3.44 34.16
C ASN A 404 -18.56 -3.98 32.74
N PRO A 405 -19.03 -5.19 32.39
CA PRO A 405 -18.80 -5.79 31.08
C PRO A 405 -19.13 -4.91 29.87
N ALA A 406 -20.26 -4.20 29.90
CA ALA A 406 -20.66 -3.32 28.79
C ALA A 406 -19.67 -2.17 28.59
N ASP A 407 -19.21 -1.55 29.68
CA ASP A 407 -18.25 -0.44 29.64
C ASP A 407 -16.86 -0.93 29.16
N ILE A 408 -16.48 -2.16 29.49
CA ILE A 408 -15.24 -2.78 29.01
C ILE A 408 -15.31 -3.07 27.50
N VAL A 409 -16.43 -3.59 27.00
CA VAL A 409 -16.62 -3.78 25.55
C VAL A 409 -16.51 -2.46 24.80
N ASP A 410 -17.17 -1.41 25.29
CA ASP A 410 -17.08 -0.08 24.67
C ASP A 410 -15.65 0.50 24.75
N ALA A 411 -14.94 0.27 25.85
CA ALA A 411 -13.53 0.68 25.98
C ALA A 411 -12.61 -0.07 25.01
N CYS A 412 -12.83 -1.37 24.79
CA CYS A 412 -12.09 -2.16 23.78
C CYS A 412 -12.30 -1.58 22.37
N LEU A 413 -13.55 -1.28 21.99
CA LEU A 413 -13.88 -0.71 20.69
C LEU A 413 -13.28 0.68 20.47
N ASP A 414 -13.18 1.50 21.52
CA ASP A 414 -12.56 2.83 21.48
C ASP A 414 -11.02 2.79 21.43
N ILE A 415 -10.39 1.87 22.18
CA ILE A 415 -8.92 1.81 22.33
C ILE A 415 -8.25 1.11 21.15
N MET A 416 -8.92 0.15 20.50
CA MET A 416 -8.39 -0.58 19.32
C MET A 416 -8.39 0.24 18.02
N GLY A 417 -8.59 1.56 18.11
CA GLY A 417 -8.65 2.47 16.96
C GLY A 417 -10.09 2.65 16.49
N PRO A 418 -10.84 3.58 17.12
CA PRO A 418 -12.30 3.61 17.22
C PRO A 418 -13.02 2.82 16.13
N MET A 419 -13.60 1.70 16.55
CA MET A 419 -14.25 0.74 15.67
C MET A 419 -15.76 0.94 15.66
N GLU A 420 -16.34 0.89 14.46
CA GLU A 420 -17.78 0.84 14.27
C GLU A 420 -18.17 -0.63 14.03
N VAL A 421 -18.95 -1.20 14.96
CA VAL A 421 -19.47 -2.57 14.87
C VAL A 421 -20.98 -2.55 14.84
N SER A 422 -21.60 -3.58 14.27
CA SER A 422 -23.05 -3.68 14.27
C SER A 422 -23.62 -3.83 15.70
N ASP A 423 -24.86 -3.40 15.91
CA ASP A 423 -25.56 -3.58 17.20
C ASP A 423 -25.61 -5.04 17.62
N GLN A 424 -25.72 -5.97 16.66
CA GLN A 424 -25.68 -7.40 16.90
C GLN A 424 -24.30 -7.84 17.41
N THR A 425 -23.23 -7.49 16.69
CA THR A 425 -21.84 -7.80 17.08
C THR A 425 -21.54 -7.27 18.49
N ARG A 426 -21.95 -6.02 18.78
CA ARG A 426 -21.79 -5.43 20.11
C ARG A 426 -22.56 -6.22 21.17
N SER A 427 -23.82 -6.56 20.92
CA SER A 427 -24.62 -7.34 21.87
C SER A 427 -23.99 -8.70 22.17
N GLU A 428 -23.48 -9.39 21.16
CA GLU A 428 -22.83 -10.70 21.33
C GLU A 428 -21.53 -10.61 22.18
N LEU A 429 -20.74 -9.54 22.01
CA LEU A 429 -19.55 -9.29 22.83
C LEU A 429 -19.89 -8.97 24.29
N VAL A 430 -20.96 -8.18 24.52
CA VAL A 430 -21.47 -7.88 25.86
C VAL A 430 -22.02 -9.13 26.52
N ASP A 431 -22.89 -9.89 25.83
CA ASP A 431 -23.47 -11.14 26.33
C ASP A 431 -22.37 -12.17 26.67
N HIS A 432 -21.30 -12.24 25.88
CA HIS A 432 -20.14 -13.07 26.18
C HIS A 432 -19.48 -12.64 27.49
N SER A 433 -19.23 -11.33 27.63
CA SER A 433 -18.55 -10.76 28.79
C SER A 433 -19.39 -10.86 30.08
N GLU A 434 -20.72 -10.76 29.99
CA GLU A 434 -21.63 -10.83 31.13
C GLU A 434 -21.78 -12.24 31.74
N LYS A 435 -21.54 -13.30 30.97
CA LYS A 435 -21.66 -14.70 31.44
C LYS A 435 -20.81 -14.99 32.68
N GLU A 436 -19.68 -14.31 32.83
CA GLU A 436 -18.75 -14.46 33.95
C GLU A 436 -18.87 -13.34 34.99
N GLY A 437 -19.87 -12.47 34.87
CA GLY A 437 -20.10 -11.33 35.77
C GLY A 437 -19.12 -10.18 35.60
N GLU A 438 -18.98 -9.34 36.61
CA GLU A 438 -18.06 -8.18 36.57
C GLU A 438 -16.59 -8.60 36.45
N PHE A 439 -15.78 -7.75 35.83
CA PHE A 439 -14.33 -7.94 35.72
C PHE A 439 -13.65 -7.75 37.07
N SER A 440 -12.78 -8.68 37.44
CA SER A 440 -11.94 -8.58 38.65
C SER A 440 -10.47 -8.50 38.26
N TRP A 441 -9.91 -7.28 38.28
CA TRP A 441 -8.53 -7.01 37.89
C TRP A 441 -7.47 -7.65 38.79
N ASN A 442 -7.87 -8.14 39.97
CA ASN A 442 -6.99 -8.84 40.91
C ASN A 442 -6.97 -10.37 40.68
N THR A 443 -7.85 -10.89 39.83
CA THR A 443 -7.95 -12.33 39.53
C THR A 443 -7.94 -12.55 38.01
N THR A 444 -9.09 -12.88 37.41
CA THR A 444 -9.22 -13.32 36.01
C THR A 444 -9.49 -12.17 35.05
N GLY A 445 -9.55 -10.92 35.51
CA GLY A 445 -9.96 -9.78 34.68
C GLY A 445 -9.05 -9.53 33.48
N GLU A 446 -7.72 -9.70 33.61
CA GLU A 446 -6.81 -9.55 32.46
C GLU A 446 -6.98 -10.68 31.44
N GLU A 447 -7.10 -11.93 31.90
CA GLU A 447 -7.31 -13.10 31.02
C GLU A 447 -8.61 -12.94 30.22
N ARG A 448 -9.71 -12.58 30.89
CA ARG A 448 -11.01 -12.30 30.25
C ARG A 448 -10.94 -11.14 29.26
N LEU A 449 -10.16 -10.10 29.58
CA LEU A 449 -9.97 -8.96 28.68
C LEU A 449 -9.21 -9.37 27.41
N ILE A 450 -8.19 -10.21 27.54
CA ILE A 450 -7.45 -10.74 26.39
C ILE A 450 -8.37 -11.59 25.51
N GLU A 451 -9.17 -12.48 26.09
CA GLU A 451 -10.16 -13.27 25.35
C GLU A 451 -11.15 -12.35 24.59
N LEU A 452 -11.62 -11.29 25.23
CA LEU A 452 -12.49 -10.30 24.59
C LEU A 452 -11.81 -9.58 23.42
N LEU A 453 -10.53 -9.18 23.57
CA LEU A 453 -9.75 -8.58 22.48
C LEU A 453 -9.56 -9.56 21.32
N GLN A 454 -9.31 -10.84 21.61
CA GLN A 454 -9.19 -11.88 20.59
C GLN A 454 -10.51 -12.09 19.83
N LEU A 455 -11.66 -12.04 20.51
CA LEU A 455 -12.97 -12.08 19.86
C LEU A 455 -13.23 -10.85 18.99
N LEU A 456 -12.84 -9.67 19.47
CA LEU A 456 -13.00 -8.41 18.75
C LEU A 456 -12.21 -8.41 17.44
N VAL A 457 -10.95 -8.85 17.43
CA VAL A 457 -10.14 -8.89 16.19
C VAL A 457 -10.59 -9.97 15.21
N ALA A 458 -11.38 -10.95 15.68
CA ALA A 458 -12.01 -11.97 14.84
C ALA A 458 -13.30 -11.50 14.16
N THR A 459 -13.82 -10.32 14.53
CA THR A 459 -15.03 -9.76 13.91
C THR A 459 -14.81 -9.43 12.44
N ARG A 460 -15.92 -9.40 11.68
CA ARG A 460 -15.91 -9.00 10.27
C ARG A 460 -15.42 -7.56 10.14
N GLU A 461 -15.92 -6.67 11.00
CA GLU A 461 -15.68 -5.24 10.97
C GLU A 461 -14.19 -4.90 11.18
N TYR A 462 -13.46 -5.70 11.97
CA TYR A 462 -12.00 -5.53 12.13
C TYR A 462 -11.22 -5.69 10.82
N GLN A 463 -11.76 -6.43 9.85
CA GLN A 463 -11.11 -6.65 8.55
C GLN A 463 -11.17 -5.43 7.62
N PHE A 464 -11.99 -4.43 7.96
CA PHE A 464 -12.20 -3.22 7.18
C PHE A 464 -11.43 -2.02 7.77
N ALA A 465 -11.09 -1.04 6.93
CA ALA A 465 -10.31 0.15 7.27
C ALA A 465 -11.02 1.47 6.96
#